data_AF-A0A6G3SEG9-F1
#
_entry.id   AF-A0A6G3SEG9-F1
#
_cell.length_a   1.000
_cell.length_b   1.000
_cell.length_c   1.000
_cell.angle_alpha   90.00
_cell.angle_beta   90.00
_cell.angle_gamma   90.00
#
_symmetry.space_group_name_H-M   'P 1'
#
loop_
_entity.id
_entity.type
_entity.pdbx_description
1 polymer ?
#
loop_
_entity_poly.entity_id
_entity_poly.type
_entity_poly.pdbx_seq_one_letter_code
_entity_poly.pdbx_strand_id
1 'polypeptide(L)'
;MPADTPTLLVKIFGKDRPGITAGLFDTLAAYSLDVVDIEQVVTRGRMVLCALVTEPPAGLEGELRATVHSWAESIRMQAEIISGIGDNRPRGMGRSLVTVLGHPLTAESTASIAATITGTGGNIDRIFRLAKYPVTAVEFAVSGTQTETLRTALATEAAKLGVDMAVVAAGLHRRAQRLIVMDVDSTLIQDEVIELFAAHAGCEDEVAGVTAAAMRGELDFEQSLHARVALLAGLDASVVDKVRSEVRLTPGARTLIRTLKRLGYQVGVVSGGFTQVTDDLRERLGLDFAQANTLEIVDGKLTGKVTGEIVDRAGKARLLRRFAAEAGVPLAQTVAIGDGANDLDMLNAAGLGVAFNAKPVVREAAHTAVNVPFLDTVLYLLGITREEVEAADAQEA
;
A
#
# COMPACT_ATOMS: atom_id res chain seq x y z
N MET A 1 22.19 28.90 -1.95
CA MET A 1 22.89 29.86 -1.08
C MET A 1 24.21 29.24 -0.63
N PRO A 2 25.32 29.98 -0.44
CA PRO A 2 26.56 29.43 0.12
C PRO A 2 26.30 28.75 1.48
N ALA A 3 27.02 27.67 1.78
CA ALA A 3 26.84 26.91 3.02
C ALA A 3 27.12 27.71 4.30
N ASP A 4 27.90 28.79 4.18
CA ASP A 4 28.36 29.63 5.31
C ASP A 4 27.56 30.94 5.47
N THR A 5 26.49 31.14 4.69
CA THR A 5 25.68 32.37 4.80
C THR A 5 24.91 32.38 6.13
N PRO A 6 25.01 33.44 6.96
CA PRO A 6 24.26 33.54 8.21
C PRO A 6 22.75 33.49 7.99
N THR A 7 22.04 32.76 8.85
CA THR A 7 20.58 32.60 8.80
C THR A 7 19.95 32.67 10.19
N LEU A 8 18.66 32.98 10.22
CA LEU A 8 17.83 32.95 11.42
C LEU A 8 16.66 31.99 11.20
N LEU A 9 16.49 31.02 12.10
CA LEU A 9 15.28 30.21 12.16
C LEU A 9 14.28 30.89 13.08
N VAL A 10 13.19 31.40 12.50
CA VAL A 10 12.07 32.00 13.23
C VAL A 10 10.95 30.97 13.37
N LYS A 11 10.70 30.53 14.60
CA LYS A 11 9.70 29.51 14.92
C LYS A 11 8.56 30.10 15.74
N ILE A 12 7.35 30.05 15.19
CA ILE A 12 6.11 30.51 15.81
C ILE A 12 5.22 29.31 16.11
N PHE A 13 4.74 29.18 17.35
CA PHE A 13 3.91 28.03 17.73
C PHE A 13 2.88 28.37 18.80
N GLY A 14 1.75 27.68 18.78
CA GLY A 14 0.62 28.00 19.65
C GLY A 14 -0.73 27.48 19.15
N LYS A 15 -1.82 28.13 19.57
CA LYS A 15 -3.18 27.81 19.11
C LYS A 15 -3.39 28.38 17.71
N ASP A 16 -3.83 27.52 16.80
CA ASP A 16 -4.06 27.88 15.40
C ASP A 16 -5.26 28.83 15.24
N ARG A 17 -5.15 29.74 14.27
CA ARG A 17 -6.19 30.68 13.80
C ARG A 17 -5.74 31.36 12.50
N PRO A 18 -6.68 31.87 11.68
CA PRO A 18 -6.36 32.63 10.48
C PRO A 18 -5.45 33.84 10.75
N GLY A 19 -4.56 34.14 9.80
CA GLY A 19 -3.75 35.37 9.79
C GLY A 19 -2.36 35.27 10.46
N ILE A 20 -2.01 34.16 11.13
CA ILE A 20 -0.71 34.03 11.80
C ILE A 20 0.45 34.08 10.80
N THR A 21 0.36 33.32 9.70
CA THR A 21 1.40 33.31 8.66
C THR A 21 1.58 34.70 8.06
N ALA A 22 0.47 35.37 7.69
CA ALA A 22 0.51 36.73 7.15
C ALA A 22 1.18 37.70 8.12
N GLY A 23 0.76 37.72 9.39
CA GLY A 23 1.34 38.62 10.39
C GLY A 23 2.82 38.39 10.65
N LEU A 24 3.31 37.14 10.57
CA LEU A 24 4.74 36.86 10.67
C LEU A 24 5.49 37.51 9.51
N PHE A 25 5.07 37.24 8.27
CA PHE A 25 5.78 37.75 7.11
C PHE A 25 5.64 39.26 6.93
N ASP A 26 4.54 39.87 7.36
CA ASP A 26 4.42 41.33 7.46
C ASP A 26 5.43 41.91 8.45
N THR A 27 5.65 41.23 9.58
CA THR A 27 6.64 41.62 10.58
C THR A 27 8.07 41.47 10.04
N LEU A 28 8.36 40.37 9.34
CA LEU A 28 9.67 40.10 8.76
C LEU A 28 9.99 41.01 7.56
N ALA A 29 8.98 41.42 6.78
CA ALA A 29 9.15 42.26 5.60
C ALA A 29 9.78 43.63 5.91
N ALA A 30 9.59 44.14 7.15
CA ALA A 30 10.22 45.38 7.61
C ALA A 30 11.76 45.33 7.64
N TYR A 31 12.35 44.12 7.60
CA TYR A 31 13.79 43.89 7.79
C TYR A 31 14.53 43.47 6.52
N SER A 32 13.89 43.52 5.34
CA SER A 32 14.49 43.16 4.04
C SER A 32 15.16 41.77 4.04
N LEU A 33 14.46 40.79 4.61
CA LEU A 33 14.92 39.40 4.73
C LEU A 33 14.50 38.58 3.52
N ASP A 34 15.38 37.70 3.04
CA ASP A 34 15.01 36.66 2.09
C ASP A 34 14.55 35.39 2.85
N VAL A 35 13.47 34.77 2.39
CA VAL A 35 13.00 33.49 2.92
C VAL A 35 13.77 32.36 2.24
N VAL A 36 14.53 31.61 3.03
CA VAL A 36 15.32 30.46 2.58
C VAL A 36 14.45 29.19 2.58
N ASP A 37 13.69 28.96 3.64
CA ASP A 37 12.79 27.80 3.79
C ASP A 37 11.58 28.18 4.66
N ILE A 38 10.43 27.53 4.41
CA ILE A 38 9.21 27.74 5.18
C ILE A 38 8.44 26.42 5.33
N GLU A 39 8.22 26.00 6.59
CA GLU A 39 7.40 24.85 6.92
C GLU A 39 6.31 25.24 7.93
N GLN A 40 5.05 24.89 7.63
CA GLN A 40 3.93 25.05 8.56
C GLN A 40 3.16 23.74 8.72
N VAL A 41 2.85 23.39 9.96
CA VAL A 41 1.98 22.25 10.28
C VAL A 41 0.92 22.66 11.29
N VAL A 42 -0.32 22.20 11.06
CA VAL A 42 -1.44 22.35 12.00
C VAL A 42 -1.91 20.96 12.41
N THR A 43 -1.84 20.67 13.70
CA THR A 43 -2.26 19.39 14.27
C THR A 43 -3.18 19.65 15.45
N ARG A 44 -4.44 19.19 15.35
CA ARG A 44 -5.45 19.28 16.44
C ARG A 44 -5.63 20.71 16.98
N GLY A 45 -5.65 21.71 16.10
CA GLY A 45 -5.83 23.12 16.47
C GLY A 45 -4.61 23.78 17.12
N ARG A 46 -3.44 23.12 17.08
CA ARG A 46 -2.14 23.67 17.42
C ARG A 46 -1.31 23.79 16.16
N MET A 47 -0.55 24.87 16.03
CA MET A 47 0.32 25.06 14.87
C MET A 47 1.77 25.27 15.28
N VAL A 48 2.66 24.92 14.34
CA VAL A 48 4.07 25.31 14.33
C VAL A 48 4.36 25.85 12.93
N LEU A 49 4.92 27.04 12.84
CA LEU A 49 5.42 27.70 11.64
C LEU A 49 6.90 27.99 11.84
N CYS A 50 7.73 27.43 10.98
CA CYS A 50 9.17 27.64 10.92
C CYS A 50 9.49 28.39 9.64
N ALA A 51 10.15 29.54 9.75
CA ALA A 51 10.69 30.28 8.62
C ALA A 51 12.20 30.41 8.81
N LEU A 52 12.98 29.81 7.90
CA LEU A 52 14.41 30.05 7.81
C LEU A 52 14.61 31.27 6.91
N VAL A 53 15.24 32.31 7.43
CA VAL A 53 15.47 33.57 6.71
C VAL A 53 16.95 33.94 6.74
N THR A 54 17.38 34.76 5.79
CA THR A 54 18.72 35.37 5.84
C THR A 54 18.86 36.27 7.07
N GLU A 55 20.09 36.60 7.45
CA GLU A 55 20.32 37.61 8.48
C GLU A 55 19.85 39.00 8.00
N PRO A 56 19.24 39.82 8.88
CA PRO A 56 18.94 41.22 8.56
C PRO A 56 20.21 42.04 8.32
N PRO A 57 20.08 43.26 7.77
CA PRO A 57 21.18 44.22 7.74
C PRO A 57 21.86 44.38 9.11
N ALA A 58 23.18 44.60 9.09
CA ALA A 58 24.01 44.63 10.29
C ALA A 58 23.45 45.54 11.38
N GLY A 59 23.32 45.00 12.60
CA GLY A 59 22.82 45.72 13.78
C GLY A 59 21.30 45.62 14.01
N LEU A 60 20.53 45.07 13.07
CA LEU A 60 19.07 44.96 13.20
C LEU A 60 18.58 43.62 13.76
N GLU A 61 19.45 42.62 13.97
CA GLU A 61 19.03 41.32 14.50
C GLU A 61 18.35 41.42 15.86
N GLY A 62 18.90 42.24 16.77
CA GLY A 62 18.31 42.42 18.10
C GLY A 62 16.91 43.05 18.05
N GLU A 63 16.71 44.01 17.15
CA GLU A 63 15.43 44.67 16.92
C GLU A 63 14.42 43.69 16.33
N LEU A 64 14.80 42.98 15.27
CA LEU A 64 14.01 41.92 14.65
C LEU A 64 13.51 40.91 15.68
N ARG A 65 14.41 40.42 16.54
CA ARG A 65 14.06 39.48 17.62
C ARG A 65 13.00 40.07 18.55
N ALA A 66 13.21 41.29 19.02
CA ALA A 66 12.27 41.96 19.91
C ALA A 66 10.89 42.18 19.24
N THR A 67 10.87 42.62 17.98
CA THR A 67 9.63 42.84 17.22
C THR A 67 8.86 41.53 17.03
N VAL A 68 9.52 40.45 16.61
CA VAL A 68 8.88 39.15 16.42
C VAL A 68 8.31 38.60 17.74
N HIS A 69 9.06 38.70 18.85
CA HIS A 69 8.57 38.28 20.17
C HIS A 69 7.37 39.10 20.63
N SER A 70 7.43 40.43 20.48
CA SER A 70 6.33 41.34 20.85
C SER A 70 5.08 41.08 20.01
N TRP A 71 5.24 40.91 18.70
CA TRP A 71 4.15 40.54 17.81
C TRP A 71 3.53 39.20 18.21
N ALA A 72 4.35 38.15 18.40
CA ALA A 72 3.87 36.84 18.80
C ALA A 72 3.09 36.89 20.13
N GLU A 73 3.59 37.61 21.12
CA GLU A 73 2.90 37.80 22.40
C GLU A 73 1.56 38.53 22.23
N SER A 74 1.52 39.59 21.41
CA SER A 74 0.29 40.35 21.14
C SER A 74 -0.84 39.47 20.59
N ILE A 75 -0.48 38.45 19.81
CA ILE A 75 -1.41 37.47 19.27
C ILE A 75 -1.48 36.20 20.13
N ARG A 76 -0.89 36.14 21.33
CA ARG A 76 -0.87 34.96 22.22
C ARG A 76 -0.26 33.70 21.59
N MET A 77 0.83 33.89 20.86
CA MET A 77 1.68 32.84 20.30
C MET A 77 3.03 32.85 21.03
N GLN A 78 3.79 31.76 20.89
CA GLN A 78 5.18 31.68 21.34
C GLN A 78 6.09 31.82 20.13
N ALA A 79 7.24 32.47 20.34
CA ALA A 79 8.29 32.61 19.35
C ALA A 79 9.61 32.09 19.90
N GLU A 80 10.39 31.46 19.03
CA GLU A 80 11.76 31.02 19.27
C GLU A 80 12.59 31.42 18.04
N ILE A 81 13.73 32.08 18.25
CA ILE A 81 14.59 32.55 17.16
C ILE A 81 16.00 32.04 17.38
N ILE A 82 16.52 31.27 16.43
CA ILE A 82 17.81 30.58 16.55
C ILE A 82 18.73 31.08 15.43
N SER A 83 19.92 31.56 15.78
CA SER A 83 20.94 31.91 14.78
C SER A 83 21.62 30.66 14.25
N GLY A 84 21.88 30.64 12.95
CA GLY A 84 22.51 29.52 12.26
C GLY A 84 23.31 29.99 11.04
N ILE A 85 23.76 29.02 10.26
CA ILE A 85 24.44 29.23 8.99
C ILE A 85 23.90 28.26 7.95
N GLY A 86 23.77 28.73 6.72
CA GLY A 86 23.35 27.95 5.57
C GLY A 86 21.89 27.52 5.64
N ASP A 87 21.62 26.44 4.90
CA ASP A 87 20.30 25.82 4.74
C ASP A 87 20.18 24.56 5.62
N ASN A 88 18.95 24.05 5.78
CA ASN A 88 18.69 22.75 6.38
C ASN A 88 19.50 21.66 5.67
N ARG A 89 20.21 20.84 6.45
CA ARG A 89 20.87 19.65 5.89
C ARG A 89 19.81 18.72 5.28
N PRO A 90 20.03 18.18 4.08
CA PRO A 90 19.09 17.22 3.49
C PRO A 90 18.79 16.09 4.49
N ARG A 91 17.51 15.79 4.68
CA ARG A 91 17.07 14.65 5.53
C ARG A 91 17.82 13.40 5.04
N GLY A 92 18.47 12.69 5.97
CA GLY A 92 19.60 11.80 5.68
C GLY A 92 19.37 10.71 4.63
N MET A 93 20.45 10.06 4.19
CA MET A 93 20.39 8.89 3.30
C MET A 93 19.57 7.75 3.94
N GLY A 94 19.03 6.85 3.11
CA GLY A 94 18.22 5.72 3.59
C GLY A 94 16.83 6.15 4.07
N ARG A 95 16.07 6.83 3.19
CA ARG A 95 14.71 7.23 3.50
C ARG A 95 13.74 6.10 3.17
N SER A 96 12.90 5.76 4.14
CA SER A 96 11.88 4.72 4.01
C SER A 96 10.55 5.20 4.59
N LEU A 97 9.46 4.61 4.13
CA LEU A 97 8.12 4.83 4.64
C LEU A 97 7.66 3.50 5.23
N VAL A 98 7.29 3.52 6.50
CA VAL A 98 6.77 2.36 7.23
C VAL A 98 5.27 2.56 7.40
N THR A 99 4.48 1.86 6.61
CA THR A 99 3.02 1.84 6.75
C THR A 99 2.64 0.73 7.74
N VAL A 100 1.89 1.08 8.78
CA VAL A 100 1.43 0.17 9.83
C VAL A 100 -0.08 0.10 9.79
N LEU A 101 -0.64 -1.10 9.69
CA LEU A 101 -2.07 -1.35 9.85
C LEU A 101 -2.30 -2.05 11.19
N GLY A 102 -3.09 -1.43 12.06
CA GLY A 102 -3.48 -1.99 13.35
C GLY A 102 -4.98 -2.03 13.53
N HIS A 103 -5.46 -3.12 14.14
CA HIS A 103 -6.87 -3.33 14.44
C HIS A 103 -7.05 -4.01 15.82
N PRO A 104 -6.88 -3.28 16.95
CA PRO A 104 -6.50 -1.88 17.06
C PRO A 104 -4.98 -1.65 16.98
N LEU A 105 -4.55 -0.43 16.64
CA LEU A 105 -3.16 -0.02 16.84
C LEU A 105 -2.95 0.42 18.29
N THR A 106 -2.23 -0.39 19.07
CA THR A 106 -2.04 -0.13 20.50
C THR A 106 -0.83 0.77 20.78
N ALA A 107 -0.78 1.35 21.98
CA ALA A 107 0.39 2.09 22.45
C ALA A 107 1.63 1.19 22.59
N GLU A 108 1.44 -0.07 23.01
CA GLU A 108 2.51 -1.07 23.11
C GLU A 108 3.11 -1.39 21.74
N SER A 109 2.25 -1.68 20.75
CA SER A 109 2.69 -1.91 19.38
C SER A 109 3.42 -0.69 18.82
N THR A 110 2.89 0.52 19.06
CA THR A 110 3.53 1.77 18.61
C THR A 110 4.89 1.98 19.26
N ALA A 111 5.02 1.70 20.57
CA ALA A 111 6.28 1.82 21.29
C ALA A 111 7.32 0.83 20.76
N SER A 112 6.93 -0.43 20.54
CA SER A 112 7.84 -1.44 19.99
C SER A 112 8.29 -1.11 18.56
N ILE A 113 7.39 -0.65 17.70
CA ILE A 113 7.72 -0.20 16.34
C ILE A 113 8.75 0.94 16.37
N ALA A 114 8.51 1.96 17.20
CA ALA A 114 9.42 3.09 17.34
C ALA A 114 10.78 2.68 17.92
N ALA A 115 10.80 1.75 18.89
CA ALA A 115 12.03 1.19 19.45
C ALA A 115 12.81 0.39 18.40
N THR A 116 12.14 -0.44 17.59
CA THR A 116 12.77 -1.20 16.50
C THR A 116 13.36 -0.27 15.44
N ILE A 117 12.63 0.79 15.03
CA ILE A 117 13.18 1.81 14.11
C ILE A 117 14.46 2.42 14.70
N THR A 118 14.41 2.84 15.97
CA THR A 118 15.56 3.42 16.66
C THR A 118 16.74 2.44 16.75
N GLY A 119 16.46 1.16 17.04
CA GLY A 119 17.47 0.10 17.13
C GLY A 119 18.22 -0.17 15.83
N THR A 120 17.63 0.18 14.68
CA THR A 120 18.30 0.12 13.37
C THR A 120 19.11 1.39 13.03
N GLY A 121 19.19 2.36 13.94
CA GLY A 121 19.76 3.69 13.70
C GLY A 121 18.84 4.65 12.95
N GLY A 122 17.59 4.26 12.72
CA GLY A 122 16.60 5.09 12.02
C GLY A 122 16.03 6.20 12.91
N ASN A 123 15.82 7.37 12.32
CA ASN A 123 15.06 8.48 12.90
C ASN A 123 13.64 8.52 12.32
N ILE A 124 12.64 8.81 13.15
CA ILE A 124 11.27 9.06 12.69
C ILE A 124 11.14 10.55 12.38
N ASP A 125 11.11 10.90 11.10
CA ASP A 125 11.00 12.28 10.63
C ASP A 125 9.57 12.83 10.75
N ARG A 126 8.57 11.95 10.56
CA ARG A 126 7.15 12.31 10.60
C ARG A 126 6.30 11.07 10.83
N ILE A 127 5.20 11.25 11.54
CA ILE A 127 4.11 10.28 11.60
C ILE A 127 2.85 10.95 11.08
N PHE A 128 2.12 10.27 10.20
CA PHE A 128 0.80 10.72 9.77
C PHE A 128 -0.17 9.56 9.66
N ARG A 129 -1.46 9.85 9.79
CA ARG A 129 -2.51 8.84 9.70
C ARG A 129 -2.99 8.74 8.25
N LEU A 130 -3.00 7.52 7.72
CA LEU A 130 -3.52 7.17 6.40
C LEU A 130 -5.02 6.83 6.44
N ALA A 131 -5.48 6.19 7.53
CA ALA A 131 -6.87 5.81 7.68
C ALA A 131 -7.30 5.68 9.14
N LYS A 132 -8.57 5.98 9.41
CA LYS A 132 -9.25 5.66 10.67
C LYS A 132 -10.03 4.33 10.59
N TYR A 133 -10.52 4.00 9.41
CA TYR A 133 -11.43 2.89 9.10
C TYR A 133 -11.10 2.35 7.69
N PRO A 134 -11.31 1.05 7.38
CA PRO A 134 -11.76 -0.03 8.27
C PRO A 134 -10.73 -0.45 9.33
N VAL A 135 -9.48 -0.04 9.12
CA VAL A 135 -8.36 -0.28 10.04
C VAL A 135 -7.66 1.02 10.34
N THR A 136 -7.00 1.09 11.50
CA THR A 136 -6.13 2.23 11.80
C THR A 136 -4.85 2.06 11.00
N ALA A 137 -4.64 2.95 10.03
CA ALA A 137 -3.43 2.97 9.22
C ALA A 137 -2.62 4.22 9.54
N VAL A 138 -1.35 4.05 9.87
CA VAL A 138 -0.41 5.16 10.10
C VAL A 138 0.87 4.93 9.31
N GLU A 139 1.52 6.00 8.89
CA GLU A 139 2.79 5.94 8.19
C GLU A 139 3.85 6.71 8.97
N PHE A 140 4.99 6.05 9.17
CA PHE A 140 6.20 6.63 9.72
C PHE A 140 7.15 6.92 8.56
N ALA A 141 7.48 8.19 8.35
CA ALA A 141 8.60 8.56 7.50
C ALA A 141 9.89 8.41 8.29
N VAL A 142 10.78 7.53 7.83
CA VAL A 142 12.02 7.15 8.51
C VAL A 142 13.22 7.54 7.66
N SER A 143 14.28 8.05 8.29
CA SER A 143 15.57 8.33 7.66
C SER A 143 16.73 7.76 8.48
N GLY A 144 17.94 7.68 7.91
CA GLY A 144 19.15 7.30 8.65
C GLY A 144 19.44 5.79 8.70
N THR A 145 18.63 4.96 8.04
CA THR A 145 18.86 3.49 7.97
C THR A 145 18.51 2.93 6.60
N GLN A 146 19.15 1.83 6.20
CA GLN A 146 18.86 1.20 4.90
C GLN A 146 17.50 0.51 4.91
N THR A 147 16.74 0.64 3.82
CA THR A 147 15.38 0.09 3.71
C THR A 147 15.32 -1.41 4.01
N GLU A 148 16.28 -2.21 3.53
CA GLU A 148 16.28 -3.66 3.76
C GLU A 148 16.61 -4.06 5.20
N THR A 149 17.49 -3.32 5.87
CA THR A 149 17.78 -3.50 7.31
C THR A 149 16.52 -3.20 8.13
N LEU A 150 15.86 -2.09 7.81
CA LEU A 150 14.63 -1.67 8.48
C LEU A 150 13.48 -2.67 8.23
N ARG A 151 13.32 -3.13 6.99
CA ARG A 151 12.31 -4.13 6.58
C ARG A 151 12.48 -5.42 7.36
N THR A 152 13.69 -5.98 7.40
CA THR A 152 13.97 -7.24 8.12
C THR A 152 13.66 -7.13 9.62
N ALA A 153 14.09 -6.04 10.25
CA ALA A 153 13.85 -5.82 11.67
C ALA A 153 12.35 -5.67 11.99
N LEU A 154 11.62 -4.89 11.19
CA LEU A 154 10.19 -4.67 11.39
C LEU A 154 9.35 -5.89 11.02
N ALA A 155 9.71 -6.67 9.99
CA ALA A 155 8.98 -7.89 9.64
C ALA A 155 8.92 -8.88 10.82
N THR A 156 10.04 -9.05 11.52
CA THR A 156 10.12 -9.88 12.73
C THR A 156 9.22 -9.34 13.85
N GLU A 157 9.17 -8.02 14.01
CA GLU A 157 8.40 -7.38 15.06
C GLU A 157 6.89 -7.35 14.76
N ALA A 158 6.51 -7.17 13.49
CA ALA A 158 5.12 -7.27 13.00
C ALA A 158 4.49 -8.61 13.39
N ALA A 159 5.21 -9.71 13.14
CA ALA A 159 4.76 -11.05 13.45
C ALA A 159 4.49 -11.25 14.95
N LYS A 160 5.34 -10.70 15.83
CA LYS A 160 5.16 -10.78 17.29
C LYS A 160 3.97 -9.96 17.77
N LEU A 161 3.81 -8.75 17.23
CA LEU A 161 2.79 -7.79 17.66
C LEU A 161 1.40 -8.06 17.08
N GLY A 162 1.31 -8.90 16.04
CA GLY A 162 0.06 -9.13 15.31
C GLY A 162 -0.42 -7.88 14.55
N VAL A 163 0.51 -7.07 14.05
CA VAL A 163 0.22 -5.89 13.23
C VAL A 163 0.84 -6.06 11.85
N ASP A 164 0.23 -5.45 10.84
CA ASP A 164 0.76 -5.48 9.49
C ASP A 164 1.70 -4.30 9.27
N MET A 165 2.87 -4.56 8.71
CA MET A 165 3.84 -3.52 8.37
C MET A 165 4.37 -3.68 6.95
N ALA A 166 4.41 -2.57 6.23
CA ALA A 166 5.07 -2.47 4.94
C ALA A 166 6.19 -1.45 5.03
N VAL A 167 7.39 -1.83 4.58
CA VAL A 167 8.53 -0.93 4.48
C VAL A 167 8.87 -0.73 3.01
N VAL A 168 8.79 0.51 2.55
CA VAL A 168 9.07 0.88 1.16
C VAL A 168 10.09 2.01 1.15
N ALA A 169 11.05 1.96 0.22
CA ALA A 169 11.97 3.06 0.02
C ALA A 169 11.18 4.34 -0.34
N ALA A 170 11.51 5.46 0.31
CA ALA A 170 10.92 6.74 -0.04
C ALA A 170 11.45 7.21 -1.40
N GLY A 171 10.63 7.96 -2.15
CA GLY A 171 11.04 8.54 -3.42
C GLY A 171 9.94 8.52 -4.46
N LEU A 172 10.28 8.97 -5.68
CA LEU A 172 9.34 9.05 -6.80
C LEU A 172 8.81 7.68 -7.22
N HIS A 173 9.62 6.63 -7.07
CA HIS A 173 9.24 5.26 -7.47
C HIS A 173 7.97 4.76 -6.79
N ARG A 174 7.74 5.11 -5.51
CA ARG A 174 6.50 4.73 -4.79
C ARG A 174 5.26 5.27 -5.48
N ARG A 175 5.31 6.53 -5.94
CA ARG A 175 4.19 7.22 -6.61
C ARG A 175 4.06 6.84 -8.08
N ALA A 176 5.00 6.06 -8.61
CA ALA A 176 5.09 5.67 -10.00
C ALA A 176 4.70 4.21 -10.23
N GLN A 177 4.09 3.53 -9.25
CA GLN A 177 3.47 2.24 -9.53
C GLN A 177 2.28 2.43 -10.47
N ARG A 178 2.14 1.55 -11.47
CA ARG A 178 1.18 1.75 -12.58
C ARG A 178 0.45 0.49 -13.02
N LEU A 179 0.88 -0.69 -12.55
CA LEU A 179 0.20 -1.95 -12.83
C LEU A 179 0.02 -2.71 -11.51
N ILE A 180 -1.20 -3.16 -11.25
CA ILE A 180 -1.50 -4.11 -10.20
C ILE A 180 -2.00 -5.41 -10.80
N VAL A 181 -1.49 -6.54 -10.30
CA VAL A 181 -1.95 -7.88 -10.68
C VAL A 181 -2.33 -8.62 -9.41
N MET A 182 -3.51 -9.23 -9.41
CA MET A 182 -4.04 -9.91 -8.23
C MET A 182 -4.32 -11.37 -8.53
N ASP A 183 -4.15 -12.24 -7.54
CA ASP A 183 -4.84 -13.52 -7.56
C ASP A 183 -6.36 -13.31 -7.44
N VAL A 184 -7.11 -14.34 -7.82
CA VAL A 184 -8.57 -14.33 -7.82
C VAL A 184 -9.07 -15.01 -6.56
N ASP A 185 -8.96 -16.34 -6.49
CA ASP A 185 -9.45 -17.16 -5.38
C ASP A 185 -8.78 -16.70 -4.07
N SER A 186 -9.57 -16.60 -2.99
CA SER A 186 -9.13 -16.14 -1.67
C SER A 186 -8.42 -14.76 -1.59
N THR A 187 -8.38 -14.01 -2.70
CA THR A 187 -7.74 -12.69 -2.81
C THR A 187 -8.72 -11.64 -3.33
N LEU A 188 -9.02 -11.62 -4.64
CA LEU A 188 -10.02 -10.70 -5.21
C LEU A 188 -11.44 -11.10 -4.82
N ILE A 189 -11.68 -12.40 -4.68
CA ILE A 189 -12.94 -13.00 -4.25
C ILE A 189 -12.74 -13.77 -2.94
N GLN A 190 -13.82 -14.02 -2.22
CA GLN A 190 -13.79 -14.75 -0.95
C GLN A 190 -13.85 -16.27 -1.12
N ASP A 191 -14.19 -16.72 -2.32
CA ASP A 191 -14.51 -18.10 -2.62
C ASP A 191 -13.33 -18.78 -3.34
N GLU A 192 -13.31 -20.11 -3.29
CA GLU A 192 -12.51 -20.95 -4.18
C GLU A 192 -13.40 -21.39 -5.34
N VAL A 193 -13.16 -20.88 -6.55
CA VAL A 193 -14.07 -21.09 -7.69
C VAL A 193 -14.29 -22.58 -7.97
N ILE A 194 -13.26 -23.41 -7.82
CA ILE A 194 -13.38 -24.85 -8.07
C ILE A 194 -14.33 -25.55 -7.08
N GLU A 195 -14.41 -25.06 -5.84
CA GLU A 195 -15.33 -25.58 -4.83
C GLU A 195 -16.78 -25.21 -5.16
N LEU A 196 -17.01 -24.01 -5.72
CA LEU A 196 -18.34 -23.63 -6.22
C LEU A 196 -18.80 -24.58 -7.34
N PHE A 197 -17.93 -24.90 -8.30
CA PHE A 197 -18.25 -25.90 -9.33
C PHE A 197 -18.50 -27.29 -8.73
N ALA A 198 -17.69 -27.71 -7.75
CA ALA A 198 -17.83 -28.99 -7.08
C ALA A 198 -19.16 -29.12 -6.32
N ALA A 199 -19.64 -28.03 -5.73
CA ALA A 199 -20.95 -27.97 -5.07
C ALA A 199 -22.11 -28.26 -6.02
N HIS A 200 -22.09 -27.66 -7.21
CA HIS A 200 -23.10 -27.94 -8.24
C HIS A 200 -22.95 -29.35 -8.85
N ALA A 201 -21.76 -29.94 -8.79
CA ALA A 201 -21.51 -31.33 -9.20
C ALA A 201 -21.82 -32.37 -8.11
N GLY A 202 -21.97 -31.95 -6.85
CA GLY A 202 -22.14 -32.83 -5.69
C GLY A 202 -20.86 -33.59 -5.31
N CYS A 203 -19.68 -33.02 -5.57
CA CYS A 203 -18.37 -33.65 -5.31
C CYS A 203 -17.41 -32.77 -4.47
N GLU A 204 -17.97 -31.93 -3.59
CA GLU A 204 -17.20 -31.03 -2.71
C GLU A 204 -16.19 -31.78 -1.85
N ASP A 205 -16.62 -32.88 -1.22
CA ASP A 205 -15.79 -33.68 -0.32
C ASP A 205 -14.59 -34.31 -1.05
N GLU A 206 -14.80 -34.78 -2.28
CA GLU A 206 -13.75 -35.34 -3.13
C GLU A 206 -12.75 -34.27 -3.57
N VAL A 207 -13.22 -33.09 -3.99
CA VAL A 207 -12.35 -31.96 -4.37
C VAL A 207 -11.56 -31.45 -3.17
N ALA A 208 -12.17 -31.36 -1.99
CA ALA A 208 -11.50 -31.01 -0.74
C ALA A 208 -10.42 -32.03 -0.38
N GLY A 209 -10.69 -33.32 -0.55
CA GLY A 209 -9.73 -34.40 -0.34
C GLY A 209 -8.48 -34.27 -1.23
N VAL A 210 -8.67 -34.00 -2.52
CA VAL A 210 -7.56 -33.79 -3.47
C VAL A 210 -6.78 -32.51 -3.16
N THR A 211 -7.47 -31.44 -2.77
CA THR A 211 -6.83 -30.17 -2.35
C THR A 211 -5.96 -30.37 -1.12
N ALA A 212 -6.46 -31.13 -0.13
CA ALA A 212 -5.69 -31.46 1.06
C ALA A 212 -4.45 -32.31 0.74
N ALA A 213 -4.54 -33.25 -0.21
CA ALA A 213 -3.40 -34.05 -0.67
C ALA A 213 -2.32 -33.17 -1.35
N ALA A 214 -2.73 -32.23 -2.20
CA ALA A 214 -1.83 -31.27 -2.82
C ALA A 214 -1.13 -30.38 -1.78
N MET A 215 -1.86 -29.91 -0.77
CA MET A 215 -1.28 -29.13 0.34
C MET A 215 -0.29 -29.93 1.19
N ARG A 216 -0.40 -31.26 1.25
CA ARG A 216 0.60 -32.17 1.87
C ARG A 216 1.81 -32.46 0.97
N GLY A 217 1.81 -31.98 -0.28
CA GLY A 217 2.85 -32.24 -1.27
C GLY A 217 2.77 -33.63 -1.92
N GLU A 218 1.64 -34.32 -1.77
CA GLU A 218 1.42 -35.66 -2.38
C GLU A 218 1.15 -35.57 -3.88
N LEU A 219 0.66 -34.41 -4.35
CA LEU A 219 0.40 -34.08 -5.75
C LEU A 219 1.06 -32.76 -6.08
N ASP A 220 1.65 -32.66 -7.27
CA ASP A 220 2.02 -31.36 -7.81
C ASP A 220 0.77 -30.54 -8.21
N PHE A 221 0.98 -29.26 -8.55
CA PHE A 221 -0.13 -28.35 -8.86
C PHE A 221 -0.95 -28.83 -10.06
N GLU A 222 -0.30 -29.27 -11.13
CA GLU A 222 -0.94 -29.67 -12.38
C GLU A 222 -1.72 -30.98 -12.19
N GLN A 223 -1.12 -31.95 -11.50
CA GLN A 223 -1.78 -33.20 -11.09
C GLN A 223 -3.01 -32.93 -10.22
N SER A 224 -2.88 -32.05 -9.22
CA SER A 224 -4.00 -31.65 -8.36
C SER A 224 -5.10 -30.94 -9.12
N LEU A 225 -4.76 -30.04 -10.05
CA LEU A 225 -5.72 -29.35 -10.91
C LEU A 225 -6.48 -30.35 -11.79
N HIS A 226 -5.77 -31.23 -12.51
CA HIS A 226 -6.41 -32.23 -13.36
C HIS A 226 -7.29 -33.20 -12.56
N ALA A 227 -6.84 -33.66 -11.38
CA ALA A 227 -7.63 -34.54 -10.54
C ALA A 227 -8.92 -33.87 -10.04
N ARG A 228 -8.87 -32.60 -9.63
CA ARG A 228 -10.07 -31.86 -9.19
C ARG A 228 -11.02 -31.56 -10.35
N VAL A 229 -10.49 -31.16 -11.51
CA VAL A 229 -11.31 -30.85 -12.68
C VAL A 229 -11.96 -32.12 -13.26
N ALA A 230 -11.29 -33.27 -13.21
CA ALA A 230 -11.86 -34.55 -13.65
C ALA A 230 -13.16 -34.91 -12.92
N LEU A 231 -13.31 -34.52 -11.65
CA LEU A 231 -14.53 -34.73 -10.86
C LEU A 231 -15.72 -33.91 -11.35
N LEU A 232 -15.49 -32.88 -12.18
CA LEU A 232 -16.52 -32.02 -12.75
C LEU A 232 -17.07 -32.55 -14.10
N ALA A 233 -16.56 -33.69 -14.58
CA ALA A 233 -16.94 -34.25 -15.88
C ALA A 233 -18.46 -34.56 -15.94
N GLY A 234 -19.09 -34.14 -17.03
CA GLY A 234 -20.52 -34.35 -17.30
C GLY A 234 -21.43 -33.28 -16.73
N LEU A 235 -20.91 -32.33 -15.93
CA LEU A 235 -21.66 -31.18 -15.44
C LEU A 235 -22.10 -30.28 -16.62
N ASP A 236 -23.35 -29.83 -16.60
CA ASP A 236 -23.90 -28.97 -17.65
C ASP A 236 -23.24 -27.59 -17.61
N ALA A 237 -22.85 -27.07 -18.79
CA ALA A 237 -22.13 -25.80 -18.89
C ALA A 237 -22.95 -24.59 -18.41
N SER A 238 -24.28 -24.68 -18.33
CA SER A 238 -25.13 -23.64 -17.73
C SER A 238 -24.81 -23.37 -16.26
N VAL A 239 -24.09 -24.26 -15.58
CA VAL A 239 -23.60 -24.04 -14.22
C VAL A 239 -22.67 -22.82 -14.12
N VAL A 240 -21.95 -22.48 -15.20
CA VAL A 240 -21.01 -21.35 -15.22
C VAL A 240 -21.70 -20.05 -14.79
N ASP A 241 -22.92 -19.81 -15.28
CA ASP A 241 -23.66 -18.60 -14.95
C ASP A 241 -24.14 -18.59 -13.50
N LYS A 242 -24.42 -19.77 -12.92
CA LYS A 242 -24.74 -19.90 -11.49
C LYS A 242 -23.52 -19.54 -10.65
N VAL A 243 -22.36 -20.15 -10.95
CA VAL A 243 -21.11 -19.86 -10.23
C VAL A 243 -20.77 -18.37 -10.30
N ARG A 244 -20.84 -17.73 -11.48
CA ARG A 244 -20.62 -16.28 -11.64
C ARG A 244 -21.50 -15.42 -10.73
N SER A 245 -22.76 -15.83 -10.54
CA SER A 245 -23.71 -15.12 -9.67
C SER A 245 -23.45 -15.32 -8.18
N GLU A 246 -22.82 -16.45 -7.81
CA GLU A 246 -22.48 -16.81 -6.43
C GLU A 246 -21.16 -16.18 -5.97
N VAL A 247 -20.26 -15.83 -6.89
CA VAL A 247 -18.95 -15.22 -6.58
C VAL A 247 -19.11 -13.93 -5.76
N ARG A 248 -18.48 -13.93 -4.58
CA ARG A 248 -18.43 -12.80 -3.65
C ARG A 248 -17.08 -12.12 -3.71
N LEU A 249 -17.09 -10.83 -4.01
CA LEU A 249 -15.87 -10.02 -3.97
C LEU A 249 -15.40 -9.83 -2.53
N THR A 250 -14.08 -9.86 -2.35
CA THR A 250 -13.45 -9.50 -1.08
C THR A 250 -13.83 -8.07 -0.68
N PRO A 251 -14.17 -7.81 0.60
CA PRO A 251 -14.46 -6.45 1.06
C PRO A 251 -13.36 -5.48 0.65
N GLY A 252 -13.73 -4.33 0.10
CA GLY A 252 -12.78 -3.35 -0.43
C GLY A 252 -12.32 -3.59 -1.86
N ALA A 253 -12.53 -4.75 -2.48
CA ALA A 253 -12.07 -5.03 -3.86
C ALA A 253 -12.55 -4.00 -4.89
N ARG A 254 -13.85 -3.66 -4.86
CA ARG A 254 -14.42 -2.62 -5.73
C ARG A 254 -13.79 -1.25 -5.48
N THR A 255 -13.53 -0.91 -4.23
CA THR A 255 -12.91 0.38 -3.84
C THR A 255 -11.47 0.45 -4.28
N LEU A 256 -10.70 -0.63 -4.10
CA LEU A 256 -9.32 -0.75 -4.60
C LEU A 256 -9.29 -0.50 -6.11
N ILE A 257 -10.04 -1.29 -6.88
CA ILE A 257 -10.02 -1.21 -8.35
C ILE A 257 -10.46 0.16 -8.84
N ARG A 258 -11.59 0.68 -8.34
CA ARG A 258 -12.10 2.01 -8.72
C ARG A 258 -11.08 3.12 -8.44
N THR A 259 -10.48 3.12 -7.25
CA THR A 259 -9.49 4.14 -6.87
C THR A 259 -8.25 4.05 -7.75
N LEU A 260 -7.74 2.85 -8.00
CA LEU A 260 -6.57 2.64 -8.86
C LEU A 260 -6.83 3.07 -10.30
N LYS A 261 -8.01 2.76 -10.84
CA LYS A 261 -8.43 3.23 -12.17
C LYS A 261 -8.46 4.76 -12.26
N ARG A 262 -8.97 5.47 -11.24
CA ARG A 262 -8.94 6.95 -11.20
C ARG A 262 -7.52 7.51 -11.24
N LEU A 263 -6.56 6.78 -10.67
CA LEU A 263 -5.14 7.15 -10.67
C LEU A 263 -4.40 6.71 -11.95
N GLY A 264 -5.11 6.14 -12.93
CA GLY A 264 -4.54 5.68 -14.20
C GLY A 264 -3.73 4.39 -14.09
N TYR A 265 -3.95 3.58 -13.06
CA TYR A 265 -3.36 2.25 -13.00
C TYR A 265 -4.04 1.32 -14.00
N GLN A 266 -3.26 0.41 -14.54
CA GLN A 266 -3.77 -0.81 -15.13
C GLN A 266 -3.94 -1.87 -14.04
N VAL A 267 -5.01 -2.64 -14.15
CA VAL A 267 -5.44 -3.64 -13.16
C VAL A 267 -5.65 -4.95 -13.89
N GLY A 268 -4.97 -6.00 -13.44
CA GLY A 268 -5.07 -7.33 -13.98
C GLY A 268 -5.34 -8.40 -12.92
N VAL A 269 -5.82 -9.55 -13.37
CA VAL A 269 -5.90 -10.76 -12.55
C VAL A 269 -5.20 -11.94 -13.21
N VAL A 270 -4.59 -12.79 -12.37
CA VAL A 270 -3.97 -14.04 -12.79
C VAL A 270 -4.37 -15.14 -11.82
N SER A 271 -5.01 -16.19 -12.31
CA SER A 271 -5.60 -17.24 -11.47
C SER A 271 -5.22 -18.64 -11.94
N GLY A 272 -5.10 -19.57 -10.99
CA GLY A 272 -5.06 -21.01 -11.25
C GLY A 272 -6.46 -21.63 -11.44
N GLY A 273 -7.52 -20.85 -11.24
CA GLY A 273 -8.91 -21.18 -11.52
C GLY A 273 -9.24 -21.05 -13.01
N PHE A 274 -10.41 -20.49 -13.35
CA PHE A 274 -10.99 -20.66 -14.69
C PHE A 274 -11.35 -19.35 -15.42
N THR A 275 -11.12 -19.29 -16.74
CA THR A 275 -11.46 -18.17 -17.64
C THR A 275 -12.94 -17.85 -17.59
N GLN A 276 -13.78 -18.87 -17.47
CA GLN A 276 -15.22 -18.73 -17.29
C GLN A 276 -15.60 -17.75 -16.18
N VAL A 277 -14.84 -17.66 -15.08
CA VAL A 277 -15.09 -16.71 -13.99
C VAL A 277 -14.24 -15.44 -14.13
N THR A 278 -12.96 -15.57 -14.50
CA THR A 278 -12.06 -14.41 -14.57
C THR A 278 -12.43 -13.42 -15.68
N ASP A 279 -13.01 -13.89 -16.80
CA ASP A 279 -13.50 -13.02 -17.87
C ASP A 279 -14.76 -12.23 -17.44
N ASP A 280 -15.65 -12.86 -16.67
CA ASP A 280 -16.81 -12.17 -16.07
C ASP A 280 -16.36 -11.09 -15.07
N LEU A 281 -15.38 -11.40 -14.22
CA LEU A 281 -14.78 -10.42 -13.31
C LEU A 281 -14.11 -9.27 -14.07
N ARG A 282 -13.43 -9.58 -15.18
CA ARG A 282 -12.80 -8.58 -16.06
C ARG A 282 -13.82 -7.58 -16.57
N GLU A 283 -14.93 -8.05 -17.11
CA GLU A 283 -16.00 -7.19 -17.63
C GLU A 283 -16.69 -6.40 -16.51
N ARG A 284 -17.10 -7.08 -15.43
CA ARG A 284 -17.83 -6.48 -14.30
C ARG A 284 -17.04 -5.43 -13.53
N LEU A 285 -15.72 -5.54 -13.50
CA LEU A 285 -14.83 -4.64 -12.75
C LEU A 285 -13.99 -3.73 -13.66
N GLY A 286 -14.10 -3.89 -14.99
CA GLY A 286 -13.34 -3.14 -15.97
C GLY A 286 -11.83 -3.41 -15.91
N LEU A 287 -11.41 -4.65 -15.67
CA LEU A 287 -9.99 -5.02 -15.60
C LEU A 287 -9.34 -4.95 -17.00
N ASP A 288 -8.09 -4.51 -17.05
CA ASP A 288 -7.35 -4.41 -18.32
C ASP A 288 -6.90 -5.79 -18.78
N PHE A 289 -6.51 -6.65 -17.83
CA PHE A 289 -5.96 -7.97 -18.08
C PHE A 289 -6.66 -9.05 -17.25
N ALA A 290 -6.85 -10.22 -17.82
CA ALA A 290 -7.26 -11.42 -17.09
C ALA A 290 -6.64 -12.64 -17.76
N GLN A 291 -6.13 -13.57 -16.95
CA GLN A 291 -5.68 -14.87 -17.44
C GLN A 291 -5.93 -15.96 -16.38
N ALA A 292 -6.46 -17.09 -16.84
CA ALA A 292 -6.67 -18.29 -16.03
C ALA A 292 -6.58 -19.55 -16.92
N ASN A 293 -6.78 -20.73 -16.31
CA ASN A 293 -6.98 -21.98 -17.06
C ASN A 293 -8.36 -21.98 -17.71
N THR A 294 -8.61 -22.79 -18.75
CA THR A 294 -9.94 -22.85 -19.39
C THR A 294 -10.56 -24.22 -19.23
N LEU A 295 -11.71 -24.33 -18.58
CA LEU A 295 -12.47 -25.59 -18.55
C LEU A 295 -12.91 -25.96 -19.97
N GLU A 296 -12.64 -27.20 -20.39
CA GLU A 296 -13.07 -27.70 -21.69
C GLU A 296 -14.57 -28.02 -21.66
N ILE A 297 -15.31 -27.46 -22.63
CA ILE A 297 -16.74 -27.71 -22.84
C ILE A 297 -16.94 -28.34 -24.21
N VAL A 298 -17.60 -29.49 -24.24
CA VAL A 298 -18.00 -30.19 -25.47
C VAL A 298 -19.48 -30.56 -25.35
N ASP A 299 -20.25 -30.31 -26.40
CA ASP A 299 -21.71 -30.58 -26.44
C ASP A 299 -22.47 -30.01 -25.23
N GLY A 300 -22.07 -28.82 -24.78
CA GLY A 300 -22.71 -28.13 -23.65
C GLY A 300 -22.38 -28.70 -22.28
N LYS A 301 -21.37 -29.57 -22.14
CA LYS A 301 -20.96 -30.17 -20.87
C LYS A 301 -19.47 -30.02 -20.61
N LEU A 302 -19.10 -29.94 -19.33
CA LEU A 302 -17.70 -30.01 -18.89
C LEU A 302 -17.15 -31.40 -19.18
N THR A 303 -15.98 -31.48 -19.81
CA THR A 303 -15.34 -32.78 -20.11
C THR A 303 -14.52 -33.32 -18.93
N GLY A 304 -14.30 -32.49 -17.91
CA GLY A 304 -13.38 -32.78 -16.82
C GLY A 304 -11.91 -32.53 -17.17
N LYS A 305 -11.64 -31.70 -18.20
CA LYS A 305 -10.29 -31.29 -18.60
C LYS A 305 -10.16 -29.78 -18.65
N VAL A 306 -8.92 -29.31 -18.62
CA VAL A 306 -8.56 -27.92 -18.90
C VAL A 306 -7.83 -27.84 -20.24
N THR A 307 -7.98 -26.72 -20.95
CA THR A 307 -7.31 -26.42 -22.21
C THR A 307 -6.37 -25.22 -22.07
N GLY A 308 -5.37 -25.15 -22.96
CA GLY A 308 -4.39 -24.07 -22.99
C GLY A 308 -3.16 -24.34 -22.13
N GLU A 309 -2.34 -23.31 -21.94
CA GLU A 309 -1.19 -23.34 -21.03
C GLU A 309 -1.69 -23.30 -19.58
N ILE A 310 -1.21 -24.21 -18.74
CA ILE A 310 -1.56 -24.24 -17.32
C ILE A 310 -0.94 -23.04 -16.62
N VAL A 311 -1.76 -22.29 -15.90
CA VAL A 311 -1.35 -21.18 -15.04
C VAL A 311 -0.90 -21.74 -13.69
N ASP A 312 0.34 -22.23 -13.67
CA ASP A 312 1.04 -22.69 -12.48
C ASP A 312 1.76 -21.53 -11.76
N ARG A 313 2.50 -21.85 -10.69
CA ARG A 313 3.26 -20.86 -9.91
C ARG A 313 4.23 -20.04 -10.77
N ALA A 314 5.00 -20.70 -11.62
CA ALA A 314 5.92 -20.02 -12.54
C ALA A 314 5.15 -19.25 -13.62
N GLY A 315 4.02 -19.77 -14.07
CA GLY A 315 3.07 -19.16 -14.99
C GLY A 315 2.56 -17.82 -14.49
N LYS A 316 2.19 -17.71 -13.21
CA LYS A 316 1.77 -16.43 -12.63
C LYS A 316 2.84 -15.35 -12.75
N ALA A 317 4.10 -15.70 -12.50
CA ALA A 317 5.22 -14.79 -12.67
C ALA A 317 5.52 -14.45 -14.14
N ARG A 318 5.33 -15.40 -15.08
CA ARG A 318 5.44 -15.12 -16.52
C ARG A 318 4.36 -14.14 -16.97
N LEU A 319 3.13 -14.32 -16.49
CA LEU A 319 1.98 -13.47 -16.83
C LEU A 319 2.13 -12.05 -16.28
N LEU A 320 2.59 -11.88 -15.05
CA LEU A 320 2.94 -10.55 -14.52
C LEU A 320 3.93 -9.83 -15.44
N ARG A 321 5.00 -10.50 -15.88
CA ARG A 321 6.00 -9.92 -16.78
C ARG A 321 5.41 -9.58 -18.15
N ARG A 322 4.52 -10.43 -18.67
CA ARG A 322 3.82 -10.20 -19.94
C ARG A 322 2.92 -8.97 -19.84
N PHE A 323 2.06 -8.90 -18.81
CA PHE A 323 1.19 -7.74 -18.58
C PHE A 323 1.98 -6.46 -18.37
N ALA A 324 3.08 -6.51 -17.63
CA ALA A 324 3.98 -5.37 -17.45
C ALA A 324 4.55 -4.87 -18.78
N ALA A 325 4.98 -5.78 -19.66
CA ALA A 325 5.48 -5.44 -20.98
C ALA A 325 4.39 -4.85 -21.89
N GLU A 326 3.19 -5.45 -21.93
CA GLU A 326 2.04 -4.94 -22.69
C GLU A 326 1.57 -3.56 -22.20
N ALA A 327 1.64 -3.34 -20.89
CA ALA A 327 1.33 -2.07 -20.23
C ALA A 327 2.42 -0.98 -20.42
N GLY A 328 3.63 -1.37 -20.87
CA GLY A 328 4.78 -0.47 -20.87
C GLY A 328 5.26 -0.06 -19.47
N VAL A 329 5.00 -0.90 -18.46
CA VAL A 329 5.31 -0.65 -17.05
C VAL A 329 6.54 -1.47 -16.63
N PRO A 330 7.63 -0.85 -16.15
CA PRO A 330 8.76 -1.57 -15.57
C PRO A 330 8.32 -2.47 -14.40
N LEU A 331 8.93 -3.65 -14.23
CA LEU A 331 8.60 -4.56 -13.11
C LEU A 331 8.73 -3.90 -11.73
N ALA A 332 9.69 -3.00 -11.54
CA ALA A 332 9.84 -2.24 -10.30
C ALA A 332 8.64 -1.32 -9.97
N GLN A 333 7.75 -1.08 -10.95
CA GLN A 333 6.52 -0.29 -10.82
C GLN A 333 5.25 -1.16 -10.83
N THR A 334 5.38 -2.47 -10.70
CA THR A 334 4.24 -3.38 -10.57
C THR A 334 3.98 -3.74 -9.11
N VAL A 335 2.71 -4.01 -8.81
CA VAL A 335 2.24 -4.56 -7.55
C VAL A 335 1.61 -5.92 -7.81
N ALA A 336 1.97 -6.93 -7.03
CA ALA A 336 1.31 -8.23 -7.03
C ALA A 336 0.62 -8.47 -5.68
N ILE A 337 -0.61 -8.99 -5.70
CA ILE A 337 -1.34 -9.40 -4.49
C ILE A 337 -1.74 -10.86 -4.63
N GLY A 338 -1.53 -11.67 -3.58
CA GLY A 338 -1.97 -13.06 -3.52
C GLY A 338 -1.93 -13.60 -2.09
N ASP A 339 -2.55 -14.74 -1.85
CA ASP A 339 -2.66 -15.37 -0.52
C ASP A 339 -1.89 -16.71 -0.42
N GLY A 340 -1.62 -17.34 -1.56
CA GLY A 340 -1.20 -18.73 -1.64
C GLY A 340 0.27 -18.93 -2.00
N ALA A 341 0.77 -20.15 -1.77
CA ALA A 341 2.13 -20.52 -2.14
C ALA A 341 2.34 -20.58 -3.66
N ASN A 342 1.26 -20.72 -4.43
CA ASN A 342 1.19 -20.58 -5.88
C ASN A 342 1.48 -19.15 -6.36
N ASP A 343 1.38 -18.14 -5.50
CA ASP A 343 1.64 -16.73 -5.87
C ASP A 343 3.07 -16.29 -5.65
N LEU A 344 3.87 -17.07 -4.91
CA LEU A 344 5.18 -16.64 -4.42
C LEU A 344 6.11 -16.14 -5.53
N ASP A 345 6.15 -16.78 -6.69
CA ASP A 345 7.01 -16.34 -7.79
C ASP A 345 6.51 -15.02 -8.42
N MET A 346 5.19 -14.79 -8.44
CA MET A 346 4.58 -13.54 -8.87
C MET A 346 4.86 -12.42 -7.86
N LEU A 347 4.67 -12.68 -6.57
CA LEU A 347 4.94 -11.74 -5.49
C LEU A 347 6.41 -11.31 -5.44
N ASN A 348 7.33 -12.27 -5.65
CA ASN A 348 8.77 -12.02 -5.67
C ASN A 348 9.23 -11.31 -6.95
N ALA A 349 8.53 -11.50 -8.07
CA ALA A 349 8.86 -10.84 -9.33
C ALA A 349 8.36 -9.39 -9.42
N ALA A 350 7.35 -9.01 -8.62
CA ALA A 350 6.78 -7.68 -8.59
C ALA A 350 7.68 -6.68 -7.85
N GLY A 351 7.57 -5.39 -8.20
CA GLY A 351 8.21 -4.31 -7.46
C GLY A 351 7.70 -4.18 -6.02
N LEU A 352 6.43 -4.54 -5.79
CA LEU A 352 5.84 -4.71 -4.47
C LEU A 352 4.93 -5.95 -4.46
N GLY A 353 5.32 -6.97 -3.70
CA GLY A 353 4.54 -8.19 -3.49
C GLY A 353 3.82 -8.15 -2.15
N VAL A 354 2.49 -8.23 -2.17
CA VAL A 354 1.63 -8.16 -0.99
C VAL A 354 0.98 -9.52 -0.75
N ALA A 355 1.31 -10.13 0.39
CA ALA A 355 0.64 -11.31 0.88
C ALA A 355 -0.68 -10.91 1.58
N PHE A 356 -1.84 -11.23 0.99
CA PHE A 356 -3.15 -10.85 1.52
C PHE A 356 -3.81 -12.01 2.26
N ASN A 357 -4.08 -11.86 3.56
CA ASN A 357 -4.59 -12.89 4.47
C ASN A 357 -3.92 -14.27 4.30
N ALA A 358 -2.65 -14.24 3.89
CA ALA A 358 -1.96 -15.38 3.32
C ALA A 358 -1.58 -16.44 4.36
N LYS A 359 -1.12 -17.61 3.93
CA LYS A 359 -0.53 -18.60 4.86
C LYS A 359 0.84 -18.11 5.38
N PRO A 360 1.31 -18.53 6.58
CA PRO A 360 2.57 -18.04 7.17
C PRO A 360 3.77 -18.08 6.22
N VAL A 361 3.95 -19.19 5.48
CA VAL A 361 5.04 -19.35 4.50
C VAL A 361 5.04 -18.28 3.41
N VAL A 362 3.86 -17.76 3.05
CA VAL A 362 3.70 -16.72 2.03
C VAL A 362 3.98 -15.35 2.64
N ARG A 363 3.52 -15.10 3.86
CA ARG A 363 3.77 -13.86 4.59
C ARG A 363 5.26 -13.62 4.83
N GLU A 364 6.01 -14.67 5.14
CA GLU A 364 7.45 -14.61 5.39
C GLU A 364 8.27 -14.34 4.12
N ALA A 365 7.77 -14.79 2.96
CA ALA A 365 8.48 -14.66 1.69
C ALA A 365 8.10 -13.39 0.90
N ALA A 366 6.92 -12.81 1.12
CA ALA A 366 6.48 -11.60 0.44
C ALA A 366 7.16 -10.33 0.99
N HIS A 367 7.13 -9.24 0.20
CA HIS A 367 7.69 -7.95 0.60
C HIS A 367 6.95 -7.33 1.80
N THR A 368 5.64 -7.60 1.92
CA THR A 368 4.76 -7.19 3.01
C THR A 368 3.53 -8.08 3.06
N ALA A 369 2.82 -8.08 4.20
CA ALA A 369 1.58 -8.80 4.40
C ALA A 369 0.47 -7.87 4.89
N VAL A 370 -0.77 -8.19 4.53
CA VAL A 370 -2.00 -7.55 5.00
C VAL A 370 -2.89 -8.66 5.56
N ASN A 371 -3.14 -8.66 6.87
CA ASN A 371 -3.84 -9.71 7.60
C ASN A 371 -5.20 -9.24 8.14
N VAL A 372 -5.78 -8.26 7.47
CA VAL A 372 -7.12 -7.74 7.72
C VAL A 372 -8.01 -8.06 6.52
N PRO A 373 -9.32 -8.34 6.72
CA PRO A 373 -10.19 -8.86 5.66
C PRO A 373 -10.71 -7.76 4.70
N PHE A 374 -9.87 -6.78 4.39
CA PHE A 374 -10.21 -5.60 3.60
C PHE A 374 -9.14 -5.36 2.53
N LEU A 375 -9.44 -5.67 1.27
CA LEU A 375 -8.48 -5.59 0.17
C LEU A 375 -8.10 -4.14 -0.18
N ASP A 376 -8.96 -3.17 0.12
CA ASP A 376 -8.68 -1.74 -0.10
C ASP A 376 -7.60 -1.17 0.82
N THR A 377 -7.17 -1.89 1.86
CA THR A 377 -6.05 -1.44 2.70
C THR A 377 -4.72 -1.44 1.96
N VAL A 378 -4.63 -2.14 0.81
CA VAL A 378 -3.47 -2.05 -0.07
C VAL A 378 -3.26 -0.61 -0.57
N LEU A 379 -4.32 0.19 -0.73
CA LEU A 379 -4.23 1.62 -1.08
C LEU A 379 -3.34 2.39 -0.08
N TYR A 380 -3.38 2.02 1.20
CA TYR A 380 -2.58 2.66 2.25
C TYR A 380 -1.09 2.37 2.07
N LEU A 381 -0.74 1.18 1.60
CA LEU A 381 0.65 0.82 1.26
C LEU A 381 1.16 1.68 0.09
N LEU A 382 0.26 2.01 -0.84
CA LEU A 382 0.53 2.91 -1.97
C LEU A 382 0.56 4.40 -1.57
N GLY A 383 0.25 4.72 -0.31
CA GLY A 383 0.29 6.08 0.22
C GLY A 383 -0.96 6.89 -0.09
N ILE A 384 -2.03 6.23 -0.51
CA ILE A 384 -3.35 6.83 -0.73
C ILE A 384 -4.09 6.80 0.60
N THR A 385 -4.60 7.93 1.06
CA THR A 385 -5.34 8.05 2.31
C THR A 385 -6.80 7.64 2.16
N ARG A 386 -7.44 7.24 3.25
CA ARG A 386 -8.89 6.97 3.25
C ARG A 386 -9.68 8.22 2.91
N GLU A 387 -9.26 9.37 3.45
CA GLU A 387 -9.88 10.66 3.18
C GLU A 387 -9.84 11.04 1.68
N GLU A 388 -8.75 10.73 0.97
CA GLU A 388 -8.66 10.93 -0.49
C GLU A 388 -9.63 10.02 -1.27
N VAL A 389 -9.77 8.76 -0.86
CA VAL A 389 -10.71 7.81 -1.46
C VAL A 389 -12.15 8.31 -1.31
N GLU A 390 -12.53 8.70 -0.10
CA GLU A 390 -13.88 9.19 0.21
C GLU A 390 -14.19 10.51 -0.50
N ALA A 391 -13.23 11.43 -0.58
CA ALA A 391 -13.39 12.68 -1.31
C ALA A 391 -13.59 12.44 -2.81
N ALA A 392 -12.86 11.50 -3.41
CA ALA A 392 -13.03 11.14 -4.81
C ALA A 392 -14.37 10.43 -5.08
N ASP A 393 -14.82 9.57 -4.16
CA ASP A 393 -16.12 8.91 -4.28
C ASP A 393 -17.30 9.90 -4.16
N ALA A 394 -17.19 10.90 -3.29
CA ALA A 394 -18.23 11.91 -3.10
C ALA A 394 -18.40 12.87 -4.29
N GLN A 395 -17.43 12.98 -5.20
CA GLN A 395 -17.54 13.82 -6.40
C GLN A 395 -18.35 13.17 -7.53
N GLU A 396 -18.53 11.85 -7.48
CA GLU A 396 -19.21 11.06 -8.51
C GLU A 396 -20.60 10.55 -8.08
N ALA A 397 -20.96 10.71 -6.80
CA ALA A 397 -22.26 10.39 -6.23
C ALA A 397 -23.22 11.57 -6.37
#